data_AF-A0A2T7HAX6-F1
#
_entry.id   AF-A0A2T7HAX6-F1
#
_cell.length_a   1.000
_cell.length_b   1.000
_cell.length_c   1.000
_cell.angle_alpha   90.00
_cell.angle_beta   90.00
_cell.angle_gamma   90.00
#
_symmetry.space_group_name_H-M   'P 1'
#
loop_
_entity.id
_entity.type
_entity.pdbx_description
1 polymer ?
#
loop_
_entity_poly.entity_id
_entity_poly.type
_entity_poly.pdbx_seq_one_letter_code
_entity_poly.pdbx_strand_id
1 'polypeptide(L)'
;MHLLIKNLLRYREERHQIISAQHETERLEDLYRPKIEAAKEKGSPWDDYRSILSEYHHEVGLPRQLIDEIETRQRVRSAQKYQIPIPKKPEVGEDSEYWESSMFGDHVLTLEGHRKLRHDIAAERELVQKPVLSWIAVSVSLFSLLLSFLSLLLR
;
A
#
# COMPACT_ATOMS: atom_id res chain seq x y z
N MET A 1 15.81 13.97 14.18
CA MET A 1 15.27 12.91 15.07
C MET A 1 13.75 12.93 15.17
N HIS A 2 13.12 14.07 15.48
CA HIS A 2 11.66 14.19 15.63
C HIS A 2 10.81 13.76 14.41
N LEU A 3 11.27 14.06 13.18
CA LEU A 3 10.58 13.64 11.95
C LEU A 3 10.60 12.12 11.71
N LEU A 4 11.67 11.43 12.11
CA LEU A 4 11.77 9.98 11.97
C LEU A 4 10.79 9.27 12.92
N ILE A 5 10.69 9.73 14.16
CA ILE A 5 9.75 9.18 15.15
C ILE A 5 8.31 9.37 14.68
N LYS A 6 7.94 10.56 14.18
CA LYS A 6 6.62 10.82 13.61
C LYS A 6 6.28 9.89 12.46
N ASN A 7 7.23 9.66 11.54
CA ASN A 7 7.03 8.75 10.41
C ASN A 7 6.81 7.29 10.85
N LEU A 8 7.58 6.83 11.84
CA LEU A 8 7.45 5.47 12.38
C LEU A 8 6.11 5.27 13.10
N LEU A 9 5.70 6.23 13.93
CA LEU A 9 4.41 6.18 14.62
C LEU A 9 3.25 6.15 13.62
N ARG A 10 3.30 7.00 12.60
CA ARG A 10 2.29 7.00 11.53
C ARG A 10 2.24 5.66 10.78
N TYR A 11 3.38 5.08 10.43
CA TYR A 11 3.41 3.78 9.75
C TYR A 11 2.84 2.66 10.63
N ARG A 12 3.14 2.68 11.93
CA ARG A 12 2.56 1.73 12.90
C ARG A 12 1.03 1.88 12.98
N GLU A 13 0.55 3.10 13.07
CA GLU A 13 -0.88 3.41 13.15
C GLU A 13 -1.62 2.96 11.88
N GLU A 14 -1.13 3.37 10.71
CA GLU A 14 -1.69 2.95 9.42
C GLU A 14 -1.71 1.42 9.26
N ARG A 15 -0.65 0.73 9.70
CA ARG A 15 -0.61 -0.73 9.69
C ARG A 15 -1.66 -1.33 10.64
N HIS A 16 -1.86 -0.75 11.80
CA HIS A 16 -2.89 -1.20 12.73
C HIS A 16 -4.29 -1.03 12.14
N GLN A 17 -4.56 0.11 11.49
CA GLN A 17 -5.81 0.41 10.81
C GLN A 17 -6.10 -0.58 9.67
N ILE A 18 -5.09 -0.90 8.84
CA ILE A 18 -5.22 -1.93 7.80
C ILE A 18 -5.58 -3.27 8.41
N ILE A 19 -4.85 -3.71 9.45
CA ILE A 19 -5.10 -5.01 10.10
C ILE A 19 -6.50 -5.06 10.71
N SER A 20 -6.93 -4.00 11.40
CA SER A 20 -8.29 -3.94 11.97
C SER A 20 -9.36 -3.96 10.89
N ALA A 21 -9.15 -3.24 9.78
CA ALA A 21 -10.09 -3.23 8.65
C ALA A 21 -10.16 -4.58 7.93
N GLN A 22 -9.03 -5.29 7.81
CA GLN A 22 -8.99 -6.66 7.28
C GLN A 22 -9.79 -7.61 8.15
N HIS A 23 -9.59 -7.59 9.47
CA HIS A 23 -10.37 -8.41 10.40
C HIS A 23 -11.86 -8.07 10.38
N GLU A 24 -12.21 -6.79 10.25
CA GLU A 24 -13.60 -6.37 10.12
C GLU A 24 -14.23 -6.86 8.80
N THR A 25 -13.46 -6.81 7.70
CA THR A 25 -13.88 -7.36 6.40
C THR A 25 -14.15 -8.86 6.51
N GLU A 26 -13.22 -9.62 7.10
CA GLU A 26 -13.37 -11.05 7.35
C GLU A 26 -14.62 -11.35 8.20
N ARG A 27 -14.81 -10.60 9.30
CA ARG A 27 -15.98 -10.72 10.19
C ARG A 27 -17.30 -10.48 9.45
N LEU A 28 -17.35 -9.45 8.59
CA LEU A 28 -18.53 -9.14 7.80
C LEU A 28 -18.77 -10.20 6.72
N GLU A 29 -17.73 -10.69 6.06
CA GLU A 29 -17.85 -11.78 5.10
C GLU A 29 -18.41 -13.06 5.75
N ASP A 30 -17.93 -13.42 6.94
CA ASP A 30 -18.45 -14.57 7.69
C ASP A 30 -19.91 -14.36 8.13
N LEU A 31 -20.30 -13.12 8.41
CA LEU A 31 -21.67 -12.77 8.78
C LEU A 31 -22.66 -12.84 7.60
N TYR A 32 -22.27 -12.35 6.42
CA TYR A 32 -23.16 -12.21 5.28
C TYR A 32 -23.16 -13.42 4.36
N ARG A 33 -22.04 -14.15 4.23
CA ARG A 33 -21.95 -15.34 3.39
C ARG A 33 -23.09 -16.34 3.62
N PRO A 34 -23.39 -16.81 4.85
CA PRO A 34 -24.48 -17.74 5.07
C PRO A 34 -25.86 -17.12 4.78
N LYS A 35 -26.04 -15.81 4.98
CA LYS A 35 -27.30 -15.11 4.68
C LYS A 35 -27.57 -15.06 3.17
N ILE A 36 -26.53 -14.74 2.39
CA ILE A 36 -26.59 -14.66 0.92
C ILE A 36 -26.85 -16.06 0.34
N GLU A 37 -26.15 -17.08 0.84
CA GLU A 37 -26.36 -18.48 0.44
C GLU A 37 -27.79 -18.95 0.77
N ALA A 38 -28.27 -18.71 2.00
CA ALA A 38 -29.62 -19.09 2.38
C ALA A 38 -30.71 -18.37 1.57
N ALA A 39 -30.51 -17.08 1.24
CA ALA A 39 -31.43 -16.33 0.39
C ALA A 39 -31.46 -16.86 -1.06
N LYS A 40 -30.29 -17.28 -1.57
CA LYS A 40 -30.17 -17.89 -2.91
C LYS A 40 -30.84 -19.27 -2.96
N GLU A 41 -30.64 -20.10 -1.95
CA GLU A 41 -31.20 -21.47 -1.89
C GLU A 41 -32.71 -21.49 -1.70
N LYS A 42 -33.25 -20.58 -0.88
CA LYS A 42 -34.70 -20.47 -0.62
C LYS A 42 -35.49 -19.91 -1.81
N GLY A 43 -34.81 -19.48 -2.87
CA GLY A 43 -35.44 -18.73 -3.96
C GLY A 43 -36.17 -17.51 -3.43
N SER A 44 -35.58 -16.83 -2.44
CA SER A 44 -36.19 -15.67 -1.80
C SER A 44 -36.67 -14.67 -2.84
N PRO A 45 -37.73 -13.89 -2.53
CA PRO A 45 -38.14 -12.78 -3.38
C PRO A 45 -36.92 -11.97 -3.81
N TRP A 46 -36.86 -11.63 -5.09
CA TRP A 46 -35.72 -10.94 -5.70
C TRP A 46 -35.28 -9.69 -4.90
N ASP A 47 -36.25 -9.05 -4.24
CA ASP A 47 -36.05 -7.87 -3.40
C ASP A 47 -35.28 -8.17 -2.11
N ASP A 48 -35.52 -9.31 -1.45
CA ASP A 48 -34.83 -9.69 -0.20
C ASP A 48 -33.35 -10.03 -0.48
N TYR A 49 -33.10 -10.78 -1.55
CA TYR A 49 -31.73 -11.11 -1.98
C TYR A 49 -30.94 -9.84 -2.30
N ARG A 50 -31.53 -8.91 -3.04
CA ARG A 50 -30.91 -7.62 -3.38
C ARG A 50 -30.67 -6.76 -2.15
N SER A 51 -31.62 -6.74 -1.20
CA SER A 51 -31.45 -6.00 0.05
C SER A 51 -30.23 -6.50 0.82
N ILE A 52 -30.10 -7.82 1.01
CA ILE A 52 -28.96 -8.42 1.72
C ILE A 52 -27.65 -8.14 0.97
N LEU A 53 -27.65 -8.24 -0.35
CA LEU A 53 -26.45 -7.99 -1.16
C LEU A 53 -26.04 -6.51 -1.12
N SER A 54 -27.01 -5.59 -1.13
CA SER A 54 -26.76 -4.16 -1.00
C SER A 54 -26.19 -3.81 0.37
N GLU A 55 -26.74 -4.38 1.45
CA GLU A 55 -26.25 -4.20 2.81
C GLU A 55 -24.81 -4.75 2.95
N TYR A 56 -24.57 -5.95 2.42
CA TYR A 56 -23.23 -6.55 2.36
C TYR A 56 -22.22 -5.65 1.65
N HIS A 57 -22.54 -5.18 0.44
CA HIS A 57 -21.62 -4.32 -0.33
C HIS A 57 -21.39 -2.97 0.35
N HIS A 58 -22.41 -2.42 1.01
CA HIS A 58 -22.26 -1.21 1.78
C HIS A 58 -21.31 -1.42 2.97
N GLU A 59 -21.61 -2.40 3.84
CA GLU A 59 -20.84 -2.62 5.07
C GLU A 59 -19.41 -3.09 4.80
N VAL A 60 -19.20 -3.98 3.84
CA VAL A 60 -17.85 -4.43 3.44
C VAL A 60 -17.09 -3.39 2.64
N GLY A 61 -17.81 -2.50 1.94
CA GLY A 61 -17.21 -1.38 1.21
C GLY A 61 -16.41 -0.46 2.13
N LEU A 62 -16.94 -0.11 3.30
CA LEU A 62 -16.32 0.83 4.24
C LEU A 62 -14.89 0.42 4.66
N PRO A 63 -14.64 -0.79 5.23
CA PRO A 63 -13.30 -1.19 5.65
C PRO A 63 -12.35 -1.42 4.46
N ARG A 64 -12.84 -1.93 3.32
CA ARG A 64 -12.00 -2.11 2.12
C ARG A 64 -11.50 -0.78 1.58
N GLN A 65 -12.39 0.19 1.48
CA GLN A 65 -12.06 1.52 1.03
C GLN A 65 -11.07 2.24 1.96
N LEU A 66 -11.17 2.04 3.28
CA LEU A 66 -10.17 2.52 4.22
C LEU A 66 -8.76 1.94 3.92
N ILE A 67 -8.69 0.65 3.58
CA ILE A 67 -7.43 0.00 3.18
C ILE A 67 -6.89 0.68 1.92
N ASP A 68 -7.72 0.83 0.89
CA ASP A 68 -7.32 1.43 -0.40
C ASP A 68 -6.83 2.87 -0.24
N GLU A 69 -7.45 3.67 0.62
CA GLU A 69 -7.02 5.03 0.96
C GLU A 69 -5.66 5.05 1.67
N ILE A 70 -5.44 4.16 2.62
CA ILE A 70 -4.16 4.06 3.33
C ILE A 70 -3.06 3.62 2.36
N GLU A 71 -3.30 2.57 1.57
CA GLU A 71 -2.36 2.05 0.59
C GLU A 71 -2.02 3.10 -0.47
N THR A 72 -3.03 3.80 -0.99
CA THR A 72 -2.86 4.90 -1.93
C THR A 72 -1.95 5.97 -1.35
N ARG A 73 -2.23 6.45 -0.13
CA ARG A 73 -1.38 7.45 0.54
C ARG A 73 0.04 6.94 0.78
N GLN A 74 0.23 5.67 1.11
CA GLN A 74 1.55 5.06 1.27
C GLN A 74 2.34 5.04 -0.05
N ARG A 75 1.69 4.69 -1.16
CA ARG A 75 2.31 4.67 -2.49
C ARG A 75 2.64 6.06 -3.01
N VAL A 76 1.72 7.01 -2.88
CA VAL A 76 1.97 8.42 -3.22
C VAL A 76 3.15 8.98 -2.43
N ARG A 77 3.20 8.78 -1.10
CA ARG A 77 4.34 9.21 -0.28
C ARG A 77 5.65 8.55 -0.69
N SER A 78 5.61 7.27 -1.07
CA SER A 78 6.80 6.55 -1.53
C SER A 78 7.28 7.09 -2.87
N ALA A 79 6.38 7.34 -3.83
CA ALA A 79 6.69 7.95 -5.11
C ALA A 79 7.31 9.35 -4.92
N GLN A 80 6.72 10.19 -4.06
CA GLN A 80 7.27 11.51 -3.71
C GLN A 80 8.68 11.42 -3.12
N LYS A 81 8.92 10.46 -2.22
CA LYS A 81 10.24 10.24 -1.60
C LYS A 81 11.33 9.96 -2.65
N TYR A 82 10.99 9.23 -3.71
CA TYR A 82 11.89 8.89 -4.81
C TYR A 82 11.74 9.83 -6.02
N GLN A 83 10.98 10.92 -5.90
CA GLN A 83 10.73 11.89 -6.98
C GLN A 83 10.15 11.27 -8.26
N ILE A 84 9.37 10.19 -8.11
CA ILE A 84 8.74 9.49 -9.23
C ILE A 84 7.50 10.27 -9.66
N PRO A 85 7.28 10.47 -10.97
CA PRO A 85 6.06 11.09 -11.49
C PRO A 85 4.82 10.33 -11.04
N ILE A 86 3.93 11.00 -10.32
CA ILE A 86 2.63 10.46 -9.93
C ILE A 86 1.64 10.77 -11.05
N PRO A 87 0.83 9.79 -11.52
CA PRO A 87 -0.21 10.06 -12.50
C PRO A 87 -1.12 11.20 -12.04
N LYS A 88 -1.49 12.10 -12.97
CA LYS A 88 -2.37 13.24 -12.66
C LYS A 88 -3.72 12.71 -12.15
N LYS A 89 -4.16 13.22 -11.00
CA LYS A 89 -5.52 12.94 -10.49
C LYS A 89 -6.56 13.53 -11.45
N PRO A 90 -7.62 12.78 -11.81
CA PRO A 90 -8.73 13.29 -12.61
C PRO A 90 -9.56 14.30 -11.80
N GLU A 91 -10.56 14.91 -12.45
CA GLU A 91 -11.48 15.82 -11.77
C GLU A 91 -12.41 15.05 -10.82
N VAL A 92 -13.05 15.77 -9.90
CA VAL A 92 -13.95 15.16 -8.90
C VAL A 92 -15.10 14.46 -9.60
N GLY A 93 -15.29 13.17 -9.30
CA GLY A 93 -16.33 12.33 -9.91
C GLY A 93 -15.95 11.70 -11.26
N GLU A 94 -14.73 11.95 -11.75
CA GLU A 94 -14.18 11.25 -12.91
C GLU A 94 -13.21 10.15 -12.48
N ASP A 95 -13.22 9.04 -13.23
CA ASP A 95 -12.22 7.99 -13.10
C ASP A 95 -11.19 8.09 -14.24
N SER A 96 -10.03 7.48 -14.04
CA SER A 96 -8.98 7.35 -15.04
C SER A 96 -8.34 5.96 -14.96
N GLU A 97 -7.42 5.64 -15.87
CA GLU A 97 -6.67 4.38 -15.84
C GLU A 97 -6.00 4.10 -14.48
N TYR A 98 -5.55 5.15 -13.79
CA TYR A 98 -4.75 5.03 -12.56
C TYR A 98 -5.45 5.48 -11.29
N TRP A 99 -6.62 6.11 -11.40
CA TRP A 99 -7.36 6.68 -10.29
C TRP A 99 -8.84 6.39 -10.41
N GLU A 100 -9.47 5.97 -9.32
CA GLU A 100 -10.91 5.75 -9.22
C GLU A 100 -11.49 6.55 -8.06
N SER A 101 -12.74 6.95 -8.21
CA SER A 101 -13.49 7.70 -7.21
C SER A 101 -13.81 6.82 -5.99
N SER A 102 -13.43 7.32 -4.80
CA SER A 102 -13.79 6.72 -3.52
C SER A 102 -15.18 7.19 -3.08
N MET A 103 -15.98 6.33 -2.45
CA MET A 103 -17.27 6.69 -1.85
C MET A 103 -17.19 7.85 -0.83
N PHE A 104 -16.00 8.10 -0.26
CA PHE A 104 -15.73 9.14 0.74
C PHE A 104 -15.04 10.40 0.18
N GLY A 105 -14.88 10.48 -1.14
CA GLY A 105 -14.68 11.76 -1.84
C GLY A 105 -13.27 12.13 -2.29
N ASP A 106 -12.20 11.37 -1.96
CA ASP A 106 -10.90 11.52 -2.65
C ASP A 106 -10.71 10.37 -3.66
N HIS A 107 -9.83 10.52 -4.63
CA HIS A 107 -9.49 9.42 -5.54
C HIS A 107 -8.51 8.46 -4.88
N VAL A 108 -8.77 7.16 -5.02
CA VAL A 108 -7.84 6.09 -4.69
C VAL A 108 -7.17 5.58 -5.96
N LEU A 109 -5.98 5.00 -5.83
CA LEU A 109 -5.30 4.40 -6.98
C LEU A 109 -6.05 3.13 -7.39
N THR A 110 -6.27 2.97 -8.68
CA THR A 110 -6.70 1.67 -9.23
C THR A 110 -5.61 0.62 -9.04
N LEU A 111 -5.95 -0.65 -9.27
CA LEU A 111 -4.95 -1.73 -9.30
C LEU A 111 -3.79 -1.42 -10.26
N GLU A 112 -4.09 -0.85 -11.44
CA GLU A 112 -3.07 -0.46 -12.42
C GLU A 112 -2.24 0.74 -11.93
N GLY A 113 -2.86 1.73 -11.28
CA GLY A 113 -2.15 2.84 -10.63
C GLY A 113 -1.17 2.34 -9.55
N HIS A 114 -1.62 1.40 -8.72
CA HIS A 114 -0.79 0.74 -7.72
C HIS A 114 0.36 -0.04 -8.35
N ARG A 115 0.10 -0.81 -9.41
CA ARG A 115 1.09 -1.61 -10.11
C ARG A 115 2.16 -0.72 -10.76
N LYS A 116 1.74 0.33 -11.45
CA LYS A 116 2.61 1.31 -12.09
C LYS A 116 3.56 1.94 -11.07
N LEU A 117 3.03 2.55 -10.02
CA LEU A 117 3.87 3.20 -9.00
C LEU A 117 4.78 2.21 -8.29
N ARG A 118 4.32 0.98 -8.02
CA ARG A 118 5.15 -0.06 -7.41
C ARG A 118 6.34 -0.42 -8.29
N HIS A 119 6.12 -0.55 -9.60
CA HIS A 119 7.17 -0.84 -10.56
C HIS A 119 8.18 0.32 -10.65
N ASP A 120 7.69 1.54 -10.84
CA ASP A 120 8.52 2.73 -10.95
C ASP A 120 9.35 2.96 -9.66
N ILE A 121 8.75 2.75 -8.48
CA ILE A 121 9.44 2.81 -7.18
C ILE A 121 10.52 1.74 -7.05
N ALA A 122 10.25 0.53 -7.51
CA ALA A 122 11.22 -0.55 -7.45
C ALA A 122 12.43 -0.25 -8.35
N ALA A 123 12.18 0.23 -9.58
CA ALA A 123 13.23 0.60 -10.53
C ALA A 123 14.13 1.71 -9.96
N GLU A 124 13.54 2.79 -9.44
CA GLU A 124 14.32 3.91 -8.89
C GLU A 124 15.10 3.49 -7.64
N ARG A 125 14.49 2.69 -6.76
CA ARG A 125 15.17 2.15 -5.59
C ARG A 125 16.38 1.30 -5.98
N GLU A 126 16.28 0.51 -7.03
CA GLU A 126 17.37 -0.32 -7.52
C GLU A 126 18.55 0.53 -8.04
N LEU A 127 18.25 1.60 -8.79
CA LEU A 127 19.23 2.57 -9.28
C LEU A 127 19.98 3.26 -8.15
N VAL A 128 19.29 3.60 -7.06
CA VAL A 128 19.91 4.23 -5.88
C VAL A 128 20.70 3.22 -5.04
N GLN A 129 20.21 2.00 -4.85
CA GLN A 129 20.81 1.04 -3.91
C GLN A 129 22.01 0.29 -4.49
N LYS A 130 21.98 -0.10 -5.78
CA LYS A 130 23.08 -0.84 -6.43
C LYS A 130 24.45 -0.15 -6.31
N PRO A 131 24.61 1.14 -6.66
CA PRO A 131 25.91 1.79 -6.56
C PRO A 131 26.38 1.89 -5.11
N VAL A 132 25.49 2.17 -4.16
CA VAL A 132 25.85 2.24 -2.73
C VAL A 132 26.43 0.92 -2.23
N LEU A 133 25.81 -0.21 -2.59
CA LEU A 133 26.31 -1.55 -2.27
C LEU A 133 27.69 -1.81 -2.88
N SER A 134 27.91 -1.40 -4.14
CA SER A 134 29.22 -1.50 -4.78
C SER A 134 30.28 -0.66 -4.07
N TRP A 135 29.95 0.57 -3.66
CA TRP A 135 30.87 1.43 -2.92
C TRP A 135 31.26 0.85 -1.56
N ILE A 136 30.32 0.23 -0.84
CA ILE A 136 30.60 -0.44 0.44
C ILE A 136 31.64 -1.55 0.23
N ALA A 137 31.50 -2.37 -0.81
CA ALA A 137 32.46 -3.44 -1.11
C ALA A 137 33.87 -2.88 -1.37
N VAL A 138 33.97 -1.80 -2.16
CA VAL A 138 35.24 -1.11 -2.41
C VAL A 138 35.84 -0.54 -1.12
N SER A 139 35.02 0.07 -0.26
CA SER A 139 35.47 0.60 1.04
C SER A 139 36.03 -0.50 1.94
N VAL A 140 35.41 -1.68 1.99
CA VAL A 140 35.90 -2.83 2.77
C VAL A 140 37.26 -3.30 2.25
N SER A 141 37.43 -3.42 0.92
CA SER A 141 38.71 -3.78 0.31
C SER A 141 39.81 -2.76 0.63
N LEU A 142 39.50 -1.46 0.54
CA LEU A 142 40.44 -0.40 0.91
C LEU A 142 40.82 -0.48 2.40
N PHE A 143 39.86 -0.74 3.28
CA PHE A 143 40.10 -0.86 4.72
C PHE A 143 41.02 -2.03 5.04
N SER A 144 40.80 -3.17 4.38
CA SER A 144 41.67 -4.35 4.50
C SER A 144 43.09 -4.05 4.02
N LEU A 145 43.24 -3.34 2.89
CA LEU A 145 44.55 -2.95 2.36
C LEU A 145 45.29 -2.02 3.35
N LEU A 146 44.59 -1.02 3.91
CA LEU A 146 45.12 -0.09 4.91
C LEU A 146 45.61 -0.81 6.16
N LEU A 147 44.82 -1.75 6.70
CA LEU A 147 45.22 -2.56 7.85
C LEU A 147 46.45 -3.40 7.56
N SER A 148 46.53 -4.00 6.38
CA SER A 148 47.72 -4.76 5.95
C SER A 148 48.96 -3.87 5.88
N PHE A 149 48.84 -2.67 5.33
CA PHE A 149 49.94 -1.71 5.24
C PHE A 149 50.40 -1.22 6.61
N LEU A 150 49.46 -0.92 7.52
CA LEU A 150 49.77 -0.53 8.90
C LEU A 150 50.51 -1.65 9.65
N SER A 151 50.09 -2.91 9.46
CA SER A 151 50.74 -4.06 10.10
C SER A 151 52.18 -4.27 9.64
N LEU A 152 52.49 -3.85 8.40
CA LEU A 152 53.84 -3.90 7.82
C LEU A 152 54.75 -2.79 8.35
N LEU A 153 54.22 -1.59 8.60
CA LEU A 153 54.97 -0.44 9.13
C LEU A 153 55.23 -0.54 10.64
N LEU A 154 54.37 -1.23 11.38
CA LEU A 154 54.51 -1.44 12.83
C LEU A 154 55.44 -2.61 13.19
N ARG A 155 56.04 -3.26 12.19
CA ARG A 155 56.91 -4.42 12.33
C ARG A 155 58.37 -4.03 12.08
#